data_AF-A0A7X8QR00-F1
#
_entry.id   AF-A0A7X8QR00-F1
#
_cell.length_a   1.000
_cell.length_b   1.000
_cell.length_c   1.000
_cell.angle_alpha   90.00
_cell.angle_beta   90.00
_cell.angle_gamma   90.00
#
_symmetry.space_group_name_H-M   'P 1'
#
loop_
_entity.id
_entity.type
_entity.pdbx_description
1 polymer ?
#
loop_
_entity_poly.entity_id
_entity_poly.type
_entity_poly.pdbx_seq_one_letter_code
_entity_poly.pdbx_strand_id
1 'polypeptide(L)'
;MNYIKDFIYVNKYSLSKTVESLKKNYLLVFTGIVYSIISMIASYIISIIISGPFAILSGILLYLVRSALISSYLYFLFNVIYYNRFNIKDIKQGFTYYLFNIYGVLFILYLGNILLDLLNNILGLNAYILIMIIQVLILVLFNSIPETIYQKGYSAPDTFAYSFNFIKENWLNWLITIGIFTCIIYLVSGQILTELFNINISFRFNFSLIYILRYILGQTIFTVMMLYRGHMYKLLSTSTIRKRMFMNRL
;
A
#
# COMPACT_ATOMS: atom_id res chain seq x y z
N MET A 1 19.81 -22.86 10.54
CA MET A 1 18.50 -22.15 10.44
C MET A 1 17.86 -22.55 9.13
N ASN A 2 16.67 -23.16 9.15
CA ASN A 2 16.03 -23.64 7.93
C ASN A 2 15.11 -22.54 7.36
N TYR A 3 15.69 -21.59 6.63
CA TYR A 3 14.97 -20.44 6.05
C TYR A 3 13.77 -20.85 5.17
N ILE A 4 13.86 -22.01 4.52
CA ILE A 4 12.78 -22.55 3.67
C ILE A 4 11.57 -22.95 4.52
N LYS A 5 11.78 -23.64 5.65
CA LYS A 5 10.69 -23.99 6.58
C LYS A 5 10.03 -22.73 7.14
N ASP A 6 10.82 -21.72 7.47
CA ASP A 6 10.32 -20.41 7.93
C ASP A 6 9.45 -19.73 6.89
N PHE A 7 9.93 -19.66 5.65
CA PHE A 7 9.19 -19.12 4.52
C PHE A 7 7.85 -19.85 4.32
N ILE A 8 7.86 -21.18 4.29
CA ILE A 8 6.63 -21.98 4.11
C ILE A 8 5.64 -21.73 5.26
N TYR A 9 6.12 -21.72 6.50
CA TYR A 9 5.28 -21.50 7.67
C TYR A 9 4.63 -20.10 7.65
N VAL A 10 5.44 -19.05 7.44
CA VAL A 10 4.97 -17.67 7.41
C VAL A 10 3.91 -17.51 6.32
N ASN A 11 4.16 -18.06 5.13
CA ASN A 11 3.20 -17.94 4.03
C ASN A 11 1.91 -18.73 4.28
N LYS A 12 2.01 -19.96 4.82
CA LYS A 12 0.84 -20.77 5.15
C LYS A 12 -0.02 -20.11 6.23
N TYR A 13 0.61 -19.56 7.26
CA TYR A 13 -0.08 -18.84 8.34
C TYR A 13 -0.77 -17.57 7.82
N SER A 14 -0.05 -16.75 7.05
CA SER A 14 -0.60 -15.51 6.51
C SER A 14 -1.74 -15.78 5.52
N LEU A 15 -1.64 -16.82 4.69
CA LEU A 15 -2.70 -17.22 3.77
C LEU A 15 -3.96 -17.69 4.52
N SER A 16 -3.82 -18.56 5.52
CA SER A 16 -4.99 -19.06 6.26
C SER A 16 -5.73 -17.92 6.97
N LYS A 17 -5.00 -17.01 7.61
CA LYS A 17 -5.58 -15.81 8.25
C LYS A 17 -6.21 -14.85 7.25
N THR A 18 -5.62 -14.70 6.07
CA THR A 18 -6.20 -13.88 5.01
C THR A 18 -7.54 -14.42 4.54
N VAL A 19 -7.63 -15.74 4.30
CA VAL A 19 -8.88 -16.39 3.88
C VAL A 19 -9.96 -16.29 4.97
N GLU A 20 -9.59 -16.51 6.23
CA GLU A 20 -10.52 -16.34 7.38
C GLU A 20 -11.05 -14.90 7.46
N SER A 21 -10.17 -13.89 7.35
CA SER A 21 -10.54 -12.48 7.41
C SER A 21 -11.40 -12.05 6.23
N LEU A 22 -11.07 -12.51 5.02
CA LEU A 22 -11.79 -12.12 3.80
C LEU A 22 -13.19 -12.73 3.74
N LYS A 23 -13.37 -13.99 4.17
CA LYS A 23 -14.70 -14.63 4.24
C LYS A 23 -15.66 -13.84 5.14
N LYS A 24 -15.15 -13.31 6.26
CA LYS A 24 -15.95 -12.52 7.21
C LYS A 24 -16.15 -11.08 6.76
N ASN A 25 -15.20 -10.51 6.01
CA ASN A 25 -15.16 -9.08 5.68
C ASN A 25 -15.05 -8.85 4.17
N TYR A 26 -15.88 -9.52 3.38
CA TYR A 26 -15.85 -9.42 1.91
C TYR A 26 -16.15 -8.00 1.39
N LEU A 27 -16.85 -7.19 2.19
CA LEU A 27 -17.16 -5.79 1.87
C LEU A 27 -15.90 -4.93 1.65
N LEU A 28 -14.74 -5.34 2.20
CA LEU A 28 -13.46 -4.67 1.98
C LEU A 28 -13.02 -4.67 0.51
N VAL A 29 -13.50 -5.60 -0.32
CA VAL A 29 -13.20 -5.59 -1.77
C VAL A 29 -13.80 -4.35 -2.44
N PHE A 30 -15.03 -3.98 -2.04
CA PHE A 30 -15.76 -2.88 -2.65
C PHE A 30 -15.20 -1.51 -2.25
N THR A 31 -14.47 -1.39 -1.14
CA THR A 31 -13.91 -0.10 -0.72
C THR A 31 -12.94 0.46 -1.74
N GLY A 32 -12.13 -0.38 -2.40
CA GLY A 32 -11.24 0.08 -3.45
C GLY A 32 -11.96 0.62 -4.69
N ILE A 33 -13.14 0.07 -5.02
CA ILE A 33 -13.99 0.56 -6.12
C ILE A 33 -14.64 1.89 -5.71
N VAL A 34 -15.17 1.97 -4.50
CA VAL A 34 -15.77 3.22 -3.98
C VAL A 34 -14.73 4.33 -3.93
N TYR A 35 -13.51 4.03 -3.47
CA TYR A 35 -12.44 5.03 -3.36
C TYR A 35 -11.87 5.46 -4.70
N SER A 36 -11.85 4.58 -5.71
CA SER A 36 -11.46 4.99 -7.07
C SER A 36 -12.47 5.98 -7.67
N ILE A 37 -13.76 5.74 -7.47
CA ILE A 37 -14.84 6.65 -7.89
C ILE A 37 -14.75 7.98 -7.15
N ILE A 38 -14.60 7.95 -5.82
CA ILE A 38 -14.45 9.17 -5.01
C ILE A 38 -13.22 9.96 -5.44
N SER A 39 -12.08 9.30 -5.67
CA SER A 39 -10.85 9.95 -6.13
C SER A 39 -11.03 10.63 -7.49
N MET A 40 -11.76 10.00 -8.41
CA MET A 40 -12.05 10.59 -9.72
C MET A 40 -12.99 11.80 -9.61
N ILE A 41 -14.08 11.67 -8.84
CA ILE A 41 -15.02 12.77 -8.65
C ILE A 41 -14.33 13.95 -7.98
N ALA A 42 -13.51 13.69 -6.96
CA ALA A 42 -12.75 14.72 -6.27
C ALA A 42 -11.76 15.42 -7.20
N SER A 43 -10.99 14.68 -8.00
CA SER A 43 -10.06 15.30 -8.95
C SER A 43 -10.77 16.14 -10.00
N TYR A 44 -11.90 15.67 -10.52
CA TYR A 44 -12.73 16.41 -11.47
C TYR A 44 -13.27 17.72 -10.86
N ILE A 45 -13.90 17.65 -9.69
CA ILE A 45 -14.45 18.82 -8.99
C ILE A 45 -13.34 19.84 -8.66
N ILE A 46 -12.21 19.38 -8.13
CA ILE A 46 -11.07 20.25 -7.79
C ILE A 46 -10.55 20.94 -9.06
N SER A 47 -10.44 20.23 -10.18
CA SER A 47 -9.93 20.81 -11.43
C SER A 47 -10.85 21.90 -12.02
N ILE A 48 -12.16 21.79 -11.81
CA ILE A 48 -13.13 22.80 -12.26
C ILE A 48 -13.07 24.04 -11.36
N ILE A 49 -13.09 23.83 -10.05
CA ILE A 49 -13.19 24.92 -9.07
C ILE A 49 -11.87 25.70 -8.98
N ILE A 50 -10.74 25.00 -9.05
CA ILE A 50 -9.42 25.55 -8.79
C ILE A 50 -8.63 25.50 -10.10
N SER A 51 -8.95 26.45 -10.98
CA SER A 51 -8.29 26.65 -12.28
C SER A 51 -7.53 27.98 -12.31
N GLY A 52 -6.61 28.13 -13.28
CA GLY A 52 -5.81 29.35 -13.44
C GLY A 52 -4.69 29.52 -12.38
N PRO A 53 -4.41 30.74 -11.87
CA PRO A 53 -3.26 31.00 -10.99
C PRO A 53 -3.32 30.25 -9.64
N PHE A 54 -4.52 29.79 -9.23
CA PHE A 54 -4.69 28.98 -8.02
C PHE A 54 -4.43 27.48 -8.24
N ALA A 55 -4.06 27.04 -9.45
CA ALA A 55 -3.84 25.63 -9.77
C ALA A 55 -2.83 24.93 -8.84
N ILE A 56 -1.89 25.66 -8.23
CA ILE A 56 -0.94 25.13 -7.25
C ILE A 56 -1.68 24.56 -6.01
N LEU A 57 -2.76 25.21 -5.57
CA LEU A 57 -3.58 24.75 -4.45
C LEU A 57 -4.34 23.46 -4.77
N SER A 58 -4.65 23.22 -6.06
CA SER A 58 -5.32 21.99 -6.50
C SER A 58 -4.49 20.75 -6.15
N GLY A 59 -3.16 20.83 -6.29
CA GLY A 59 -2.24 19.75 -5.94
C GLY A 59 -2.31 19.43 -4.45
N ILE A 60 -2.16 20.44 -3.59
CA ILE A 60 -2.20 20.26 -2.13
C ILE A 60 -3.51 19.63 -1.68
N LEU A 61 -4.65 20.10 -2.21
CA LEU A 61 -5.96 19.55 -1.89
C LEU A 61 -6.12 18.11 -2.38
N LEU A 62 -5.64 17.79 -3.59
CA LEU A 62 -5.67 16.43 -4.11
C LEU A 62 -4.83 15.48 -3.26
N TYR A 63 -3.66 15.92 -2.79
CA TYR A 63 -2.82 15.16 -1.85
C TYR A 63 -3.53 14.93 -0.51
N LEU A 64 -4.27 15.91 0.00
CA LEU A 64 -5.06 15.78 1.24
C LEU A 64 -6.23 14.80 1.07
N VAL A 65 -6.96 14.88 -0.04
CA VAL A 65 -8.03 13.91 -0.36
C VAL A 65 -7.45 12.50 -0.47
N ARG A 66 -6.32 12.36 -1.16
CA ARG A 66 -5.61 11.08 -1.32
C ARG A 66 -5.16 10.52 0.03
N SER A 67 -4.58 11.34 0.92
CA SER A 67 -4.16 10.88 2.24
C SER A 67 -5.35 10.46 3.12
N ALA A 68 -6.48 11.16 3.02
CA ALA A 68 -7.70 10.79 3.73
C ALA A 68 -8.28 9.44 3.24
N LEU A 69 -8.30 9.20 1.92
CA LEU A 69 -8.75 7.93 1.34
C LEU A 69 -7.84 6.77 1.77
N ILE A 70 -6.52 6.97 1.70
CA ILE A 70 -5.53 5.99 2.19
C ILE A 70 -5.74 5.74 3.69
N SER A 71 -5.94 6.80 4.49
CA SER A 71 -6.19 6.69 5.94
C SER A 71 -7.37 5.77 6.22
N SER A 72 -8.49 6.01 5.54
CA SER A 72 -9.70 5.21 5.72
C SER A 72 -9.49 3.76 5.29
N TYR A 73 -8.80 3.53 4.19
CA TYR A 73 -8.47 2.18 3.73
C TYR A 73 -7.59 1.42 4.74
N LEU A 74 -6.51 2.05 5.22
CA LEU A 74 -5.59 1.47 6.20
C LEU A 74 -6.28 1.21 7.54
N TYR A 75 -7.20 2.09 7.95
CA TYR A 75 -8.02 1.90 9.14
C TYR A 75 -8.93 0.67 9.04
N PHE A 76 -9.51 0.40 7.87
CA PHE A 76 -10.24 -0.85 7.65
C PHE A 76 -9.35 -2.08 7.66
N LEU A 77 -8.17 -2.01 7.03
CA LEU A 77 -7.21 -3.10 7.11
C LEU A 77 -6.83 -3.40 8.58
N PHE A 78 -6.51 -2.37 9.35
CA PHE A 78 -6.21 -2.50 10.77
C PHE A 78 -7.33 -3.23 11.53
N ASN A 79 -8.58 -2.77 11.36
CA ASN A 79 -9.74 -3.37 12.02
C ASN A 79 -9.98 -4.83 11.62
N VAL A 80 -9.82 -5.16 10.34
CA VAL A 80 -9.97 -6.53 9.84
C VAL A 80 -8.83 -7.44 10.33
N ILE A 81 -7.60 -6.94 10.42
CA ILE A 81 -6.43 -7.73 10.83
C ILE A 81 -6.38 -7.96 12.36
N TYR A 82 -6.78 -6.98 13.16
CA TYR A 82 -6.73 -7.07 14.63
C TYR A 82 -8.03 -7.57 15.26
N TYR A 83 -9.17 -7.13 14.75
CA TYR A 83 -10.48 -7.39 15.35
C TYR A 83 -11.40 -8.23 14.46
N ASN A 84 -10.98 -8.56 13.23
CA ASN A 84 -11.76 -9.34 12.27
C ASN A 84 -13.16 -8.78 12.00
N ARG A 85 -13.28 -7.45 12.04
CA ARG A 85 -14.54 -6.71 11.89
C ARG A 85 -14.41 -5.59 10.86
N PHE A 86 -15.49 -5.39 10.10
CA PHE A 86 -15.64 -4.28 9.16
C PHE A 86 -16.94 -3.55 9.49
N ASN A 87 -16.84 -2.29 9.89
CA ASN A 87 -17.98 -1.45 10.25
C ASN A 87 -18.02 -0.20 9.38
N ILE A 88 -19.10 -0.06 8.61
CA ILE A 88 -19.37 1.12 7.77
C ILE A 88 -19.53 2.39 8.63
N LYS A 89 -20.03 2.24 9.87
CA LYS A 89 -20.19 3.36 10.81
C LYS A 89 -18.86 4.05 11.15
N ASP A 90 -17.75 3.31 11.05
CA ASP A 90 -16.43 3.82 11.41
C ASP A 90 -15.72 4.51 10.22
N ILE A 91 -16.35 4.58 9.03
CA ILE A 91 -15.80 5.25 7.83
C ILE A 91 -15.34 6.68 8.16
N LYS A 92 -16.19 7.46 8.85
CA LYS A 92 -15.89 8.87 9.16
C LYS A 92 -14.62 8.99 10.01
N GLN A 93 -14.44 8.09 10.97
CA GLN A 93 -13.24 8.05 11.81
C GLN A 93 -12.02 7.57 11.01
N GLY A 94 -12.20 6.61 10.10
CA GLY A 94 -11.14 6.10 9.24
C GLY A 94 -10.47 7.19 8.41
N PHE A 95 -11.22 8.16 7.89
CA PHE A 95 -10.67 9.26 7.10
C PHE A 95 -9.67 10.14 7.85
N THR A 96 -9.81 10.30 9.16
CA THR A 96 -8.97 11.21 9.96
C THR A 96 -7.89 10.48 10.77
N TYR A 97 -8.08 9.19 11.08
CA TYR A 97 -7.26 8.47 12.05
C TYR A 97 -5.74 8.46 11.73
N TYR A 98 -5.36 8.15 10.48
CA TYR A 98 -3.97 8.14 10.02
C TYR A 98 -3.61 9.30 9.08
N LEU A 99 -4.52 10.28 8.94
CA LEU A 99 -4.42 11.33 7.92
C LEU A 99 -3.07 12.05 7.97
N PHE A 100 -2.67 12.54 9.15
CA PHE A 100 -1.42 13.30 9.29
C PHE A 100 -0.17 12.43 9.17
N ASN A 101 -0.20 11.18 9.62
CA ASN A 101 0.93 10.26 9.47
C ASN A 101 1.17 9.95 7.98
N ILE A 102 0.10 9.66 7.24
CA ILE A 102 0.18 9.42 5.79
C ILE A 102 0.59 10.68 5.05
N TYR A 103 -0.02 11.82 5.39
CA TYR A 103 0.31 13.10 4.77
C TYR A 103 1.79 13.46 5.00
N GLY A 104 2.31 13.27 6.21
CA GLY A 104 3.72 13.50 6.52
C GLY A 104 4.66 12.61 5.71
N VAL A 105 4.33 11.32 5.54
CA VAL A 105 5.12 10.40 4.70
C VAL A 105 5.06 10.81 3.22
N LEU A 106 3.87 11.11 2.69
CA LEU A 106 3.71 11.59 1.31
C LEU A 106 4.46 12.90 1.09
N PHE A 107 4.47 13.80 2.07
CA PHE A 107 5.21 15.05 2.02
C PHE A 107 6.73 14.82 1.97
N ILE A 108 7.27 13.89 2.76
CA ILE A 108 8.70 13.51 2.69
C ILE A 108 9.04 12.93 1.32
N LEU A 109 8.20 12.04 0.77
CA LEU A 109 8.39 11.48 -0.57
C LEU A 109 8.34 12.57 -1.66
N TYR A 110 7.42 13.53 -1.51
CA TYR A 110 7.31 14.67 -2.41
C TYR A 110 8.57 15.56 -2.38
N LEU A 111 9.10 15.87 -1.20
CA LEU A 111 10.38 16.56 -1.09
C LEU A 111 11.52 15.78 -1.75
N GLY A 112 11.54 14.45 -1.60
CA GLY A 112 12.47 13.57 -2.30
C GLY A 112 12.36 13.68 -3.82
N ASN A 113 11.14 13.71 -4.36
CA ASN A 113 10.92 13.89 -5.80
C ASN A 113 11.41 15.25 -6.30
N ILE A 114 11.18 16.34 -5.56
CA ILE A 114 11.75 17.66 -5.92
C ILE A 114 13.27 17.59 -6.04
N LEU A 115 13.95 16.93 -5.09
CA LEU A 115 15.40 16.77 -5.14
C LEU A 115 15.85 15.95 -6.36
N LEU A 116 15.11 14.89 -6.73
CA LEU A 116 15.38 14.09 -7.92
C LEU A 116 15.17 14.89 -9.22
N ASP A 117 14.15 15.73 -9.28
CA ASP A 117 13.88 16.59 -10.43
C ASP A 117 14.98 17.65 -10.61
N LEU A 118 15.48 18.22 -9.51
CA LEU A 118 16.63 19.13 -9.54
C LEU A 118 17.90 18.42 -10.07
N LEU A 119 18.16 17.19 -9.63
CA LEU A 119 19.28 16.39 -10.14
C LEU A 119 19.14 16.09 -11.64
N ASN A 120 17.91 15.82 -12.11
CA ASN A 120 17.61 15.58 -13.52
C ASN A 120 18.05 16.77 -14.40
N ASN A 121 17.70 17.98 -13.96
CA ASN A 121 18.02 19.21 -14.68
C ASN A 121 19.53 19.50 -14.75
N ILE A 122 20.31 18.97 -13.79
CA ILE A 122 21.77 19.18 -13.73
C ILE A 122 22.53 18.10 -14.54
N LEU A 123 22.10 16.84 -14.47
CA LEU A 123 22.85 15.69 -14.99
C LEU A 123 22.41 15.22 -16.39
N GLY A 124 21.30 15.75 -16.93
CA GLY A 124 20.83 15.43 -18.28
C GLY A 124 20.46 13.96 -18.48
N LEU A 125 20.74 13.38 -19.65
CA LEU A 125 20.32 12.01 -20.02
C LEU A 125 20.80 10.91 -19.05
N ASN A 126 21.97 11.07 -18.42
CA ASN A 126 22.49 10.11 -17.44
C ASN A 126 21.68 10.10 -16.13
N ALA A 127 20.96 11.19 -15.83
CA ALA A 127 20.14 11.30 -14.64
C ALA A 127 18.93 10.36 -14.68
N TYR A 128 18.40 10.06 -15.87
CA TYR A 128 17.21 9.23 -16.01
C TYR A 128 17.40 7.82 -15.42
N ILE A 129 18.52 7.17 -15.74
CA ILE A 129 18.84 5.82 -15.24
C ILE A 129 19.03 5.87 -13.71
N LEU A 130 19.73 6.89 -13.21
CA LEU A 130 19.96 7.07 -11.77
C LEU A 130 18.63 7.27 -11.01
N ILE A 131 17.74 8.13 -11.51
CA ILE A 131 16.43 8.39 -10.92
C ILE A 131 15.58 7.13 -10.92
N MET A 132 15.59 6.36 -12.00
CA MET A 132 14.89 5.08 -12.08
C MET A 132 15.40 4.10 -11.00
N ILE A 133 16.72 3.97 -10.84
CA ILE A 133 17.32 3.13 -9.79
C ILE A 133 16.89 3.60 -8.40
N ILE A 134 16.92 4.92 -8.14
CA ILE A 134 16.50 5.48 -6.85
C ILE A 134 15.01 5.20 -6.57
N GLN A 135 14.13 5.37 -7.56
CA GLN A 135 12.70 5.09 -7.42
C GLN A 135 12.44 3.61 -7.11
N VAL A 136 13.14 2.69 -7.79
CA VAL A 136 13.05 1.25 -7.49
C VAL A 136 13.56 0.95 -6.07
N LEU A 137 14.66 1.56 -5.65
CA LEU A 137 15.18 1.41 -4.29
C LEU A 137 14.18 1.91 -3.25
N ILE A 138 13.55 3.07 -3.48
CA ILE A 138 12.50 3.60 -2.61
C ILE A 138 11.33 2.62 -2.53
N LEU A 139 10.87 2.11 -3.67
CA LEU A 139 9.76 1.16 -3.73
C LEU A 139 10.04 -0.14 -2.97
N VAL A 140 11.27 -0.65 -3.07
CA VAL A 140 11.71 -1.90 -2.42
C VAL A 140 11.95 -1.70 -0.91
N LEU A 141 12.73 -0.69 -0.53
CA LEU A 141 13.14 -0.44 0.85
C LEU A 141 12.01 0.08 1.73
N PHE A 142 11.08 0.82 1.15
CA PHE A 142 9.98 1.46 1.87
C PHE A 142 8.62 0.84 1.55
N ASN A 143 8.61 -0.35 0.94
CA ASN A 143 7.36 -1.04 0.60
C ASN A 143 6.47 -1.31 1.81
N SER A 144 7.06 -1.51 3.00
CA SER A 144 6.38 -1.81 4.26
C SER A 144 5.82 -0.58 4.98
N ILE A 145 6.00 0.63 4.42
CA ILE A 145 5.49 1.88 5.00
C ILE A 145 3.99 1.80 5.34
N PRO A 146 3.10 1.38 4.43
CA PRO A 146 1.67 1.32 4.75
C PRO A 146 1.40 0.49 6.01
N GLU A 147 2.01 -0.70 6.10
CA GLU A 147 1.86 -1.59 7.26
C GLU A 147 2.45 -1.02 8.55
N THR A 148 3.59 -0.33 8.46
CA THR A 148 4.17 0.33 9.64
C THR A 148 3.26 1.42 10.18
N ILE A 149 2.61 2.22 9.31
CA ILE A 149 1.70 3.29 9.72
C ILE A 149 0.53 2.72 10.50
N TYR A 150 -0.21 1.76 9.93
CA TYR A 150 -1.45 1.33 10.57
C TYR A 150 -1.25 0.30 11.70
N GLN A 151 -0.15 -0.44 11.72
CA GLN A 151 0.09 -1.43 12.78
C GLN A 151 0.97 -0.92 13.92
N LYS A 152 1.84 0.07 13.69
CA LYS A 152 2.73 0.61 14.73
C LYS A 152 2.40 2.04 15.12
N GLY A 153 1.81 2.85 14.23
CA GLY A 153 1.38 4.22 14.55
C GLY A 153 2.53 5.21 14.79
N TYR A 154 3.71 4.95 14.22
CA TYR A 154 4.87 5.82 14.36
C TYR A 154 4.71 7.16 13.63
N SER A 155 5.55 8.13 14.00
CA SER A 155 5.68 9.41 13.29
C SER A 155 6.25 9.18 11.87
N ALA A 156 6.12 10.17 10.98
CA ALA A 156 6.56 9.98 9.59
C ALA A 156 8.07 9.62 9.46
N PRO A 157 9.02 10.30 10.12
CA PRO A 157 10.44 9.91 10.06
C PRO A 157 10.71 8.52 10.65
N ASP A 158 10.13 8.22 11.80
CA ASP A 158 10.29 6.92 12.49
C ASP A 158 9.74 5.77 11.64
N THR A 159 8.68 6.03 10.87
CA THR A 159 8.07 5.10 9.91
C THR A 159 9.09 4.68 8.84
N PHE A 160 9.88 5.62 8.29
CA PHE A 160 10.95 5.28 7.33
C PHE A 160 12.05 4.44 7.97
N ALA A 161 12.54 4.87 9.15
CA ALA A 161 13.61 4.15 9.85
C ALA A 161 13.20 2.71 10.21
N TYR A 162 11.99 2.53 10.72
CA TYR A 162 11.45 1.21 11.03
C TYR A 162 11.24 0.38 9.76
N SER A 163 10.67 0.95 8.70
CA SER A 163 10.44 0.26 7.43
C SER A 163 11.73 -0.33 6.87
N PHE A 164 12.81 0.46 6.89
CA PHE A 164 14.14 0.04 6.43
C PHE A 164 14.67 -1.15 7.25
N ASN A 165 14.62 -1.05 8.58
CA ASN A 165 15.07 -2.14 9.46
C ASN A 165 14.23 -3.41 9.26
N PHE A 166 12.92 -3.26 9.08
CA PHE A 166 12.02 -4.37 8.83
C PHE A 166 12.37 -5.11 7.52
N ILE A 167 12.61 -4.37 6.43
CA ILE A 167 13.04 -4.97 5.15
C ILE A 167 14.39 -5.65 5.32
N LYS A 168 15.36 -5.00 5.97
CA LYS A 168 16.69 -5.58 6.22
C LYS A 168 16.61 -6.96 6.90
N GLU A 169 15.74 -7.11 7.90
CA GLU A 169 15.58 -8.36 8.64
C GLU A 169 14.75 -9.42 7.91
N ASN A 170 13.80 -9.00 7.07
CA ASN A 170 12.76 -9.88 6.51
C ASN A 170 12.69 -9.86 4.97
N TRP A 171 13.73 -9.38 4.29
CA TRP A 171 13.74 -9.14 2.84
C TRP A 171 13.29 -10.37 2.04
N LEU A 172 13.74 -11.57 2.42
CA LEU A 172 13.43 -12.82 1.72
C LEU A 172 11.93 -13.13 1.79
N ASN A 173 11.37 -13.18 3.00
CA ASN A 173 9.95 -13.45 3.20
C ASN A 173 9.11 -12.36 2.50
N TRP A 174 9.45 -11.08 2.72
CA TRP A 174 8.66 -9.94 2.29
C TRP A 174 8.70 -9.73 0.76
N LEU A 175 9.89 -9.53 0.18
CA LEU A 175 10.04 -9.15 -1.23
C LEU A 175 9.65 -10.25 -2.19
N ILE A 176 9.96 -11.52 -1.88
CA ILE A 176 9.56 -12.65 -2.72
C ILE A 176 8.03 -12.71 -2.79
N THR A 177 7.36 -12.56 -1.65
CA THR A 177 5.91 -12.67 -1.61
C THR A 177 5.22 -11.51 -2.32
N ILE A 178 5.74 -10.29 -2.14
CA ILE A 178 5.26 -9.13 -2.89
C ILE A 178 5.49 -9.31 -4.38
N GLY A 179 6.66 -9.80 -4.80
CA GLY A 179 6.95 -10.09 -6.20
C GLY A 179 5.95 -11.06 -6.82
N ILE A 180 5.60 -12.13 -6.10
CA ILE A 180 4.58 -13.10 -6.54
C ILE A 180 3.21 -12.42 -6.71
N PHE A 181 2.74 -11.66 -5.72
CA PHE A 181 1.45 -10.97 -5.83
C PHE A 181 1.43 -9.92 -6.93
N THR A 182 2.50 -9.14 -7.09
CA THR A 182 2.62 -8.15 -8.18
C THR A 182 2.59 -8.85 -9.55
N CYS A 183 3.26 -10.00 -9.70
CA CYS A 183 3.20 -10.80 -10.92
C CYS A 183 1.78 -11.29 -11.22
N ILE A 184 1.07 -11.82 -10.22
CA ILE A 184 -0.33 -12.28 -10.37
C ILE A 184 -1.23 -11.11 -10.78
N ILE A 185 -1.11 -9.96 -10.13
CA ILE A 185 -1.88 -8.75 -10.46
C ILE A 185 -1.59 -8.31 -11.89
N TYR A 186 -0.33 -8.31 -12.31
CA TYR A 186 0.05 -7.97 -13.67
C TYR A 186 -0.55 -8.93 -14.71
N LEU A 187 -0.50 -10.24 -14.49
CA LEU A 187 -1.09 -11.22 -15.40
C LEU A 187 -2.61 -11.04 -15.55
N VAL A 188 -3.31 -10.75 -14.45
CA VAL A 188 -4.77 -10.60 -14.46
C VAL A 188 -5.21 -9.24 -15.01
N SER A 189 -4.64 -8.16 -14.49
CA SER A 189 -5.08 -6.78 -14.75
C SER A 189 -4.31 -6.09 -15.88
N GLY A 190 -3.12 -6.57 -16.25
CA GLY A 190 -2.21 -5.90 -17.18
C GLY A 190 -1.58 -4.63 -16.60
N GLN A 191 -1.55 -4.49 -15.27
CA GLN A 191 -1.05 -3.32 -14.56
C GLN A 191 0.00 -3.70 -13.53
N ILE A 192 0.97 -2.81 -13.35
CA ILE A 192 2.02 -2.92 -12.34
C ILE A 192 1.72 -1.91 -11.24
N LEU A 193 1.80 -2.36 -10.00
CA LEU A 193 1.69 -1.49 -8.82
C LEU A 193 3.04 -0.80 -8.58
N THR A 194 3.13 0.48 -8.93
CA THR A 194 4.38 1.25 -8.86
C THR A 194 4.43 2.24 -7.69
N GLU A 195 3.32 2.43 -6.96
CA GLU A 195 3.27 3.36 -5.85
C GLU A 195 3.42 2.66 -4.49
N LEU A 196 3.90 3.38 -3.47
CA LEU A 196 3.94 2.86 -2.10
C LEU A 196 2.54 2.75 -1.48
N PHE A 197 1.63 3.65 -1.85
CA PHE A 197 0.24 3.69 -1.38
C PHE A 197 -0.73 3.44 -2.52
N ASN A 198 -0.91 2.16 -2.87
CA ASN A 198 -2.02 1.73 -3.70
C ASN A 198 -3.22 1.40 -2.79
N ILE A 199 -4.41 1.89 -3.15
CA ILE A 199 -5.68 1.51 -2.50
C ILE A 199 -6.62 0.78 -3.45
N ASN A 200 -6.33 0.83 -4.74
CA ASN A 200 -7.11 0.25 -5.81
C ASN A 200 -6.21 -0.06 -7.02
N ILE A 201 -6.70 -0.94 -7.90
CA ILE A 201 -6.18 -1.07 -9.25
C ILE A 201 -6.70 0.12 -10.08
N SER A 202 -5.88 0.63 -11.01
CA SER A 202 -6.30 1.78 -11.83
C SER A 202 -7.40 1.35 -12.81
N PHE A 203 -8.50 2.09 -12.85
CA PHE A 203 -9.60 1.82 -13.76
C PHE A 203 -9.36 2.56 -15.09
N ARG A 204 -9.25 1.83 -16.21
CA ARG A 204 -8.93 2.40 -17.53
C ARG A 204 -10.16 2.88 -18.33
N PHE A 205 -11.30 3.11 -17.68
CA PHE A 205 -12.57 3.56 -18.30
C PHE A 205 -12.97 2.82 -19.57
N ASN A 206 -12.71 1.51 -19.61
CA ASN A 206 -13.18 0.65 -20.68
C ASN A 206 -14.41 -0.11 -20.19
N PHE A 207 -15.58 0.26 -20.71
CA PHE A 207 -16.87 -0.33 -20.33
C PHE A 207 -17.16 -1.67 -21.01
N SER A 208 -16.21 -2.21 -21.78
CA SER A 208 -16.34 -3.58 -22.28
C SER A 208 -16.39 -4.57 -21.12
N LEU A 209 -17.31 -5.54 -21.22
CA LEU A 209 -17.58 -6.55 -20.19
C LEU A 209 -16.30 -7.25 -19.72
N ILE A 210 -15.38 -7.55 -20.65
CA ILE A 210 -14.10 -8.21 -20.34
C ILE A 210 -13.22 -7.35 -19.41
N TYR A 211 -13.19 -6.02 -19.61
CA TYR A 211 -12.38 -5.12 -18.79
C TYR A 211 -12.98 -4.92 -17.41
N ILE A 212 -14.31 -4.84 -17.31
CA ILE A 212 -15.02 -4.77 -16.03
C ILE A 212 -14.75 -6.04 -15.21
N LEU A 213 -14.85 -7.22 -15.84
CA LEU A 213 -14.54 -8.49 -15.17
C LEU A 213 -13.07 -8.56 -14.72
N ARG A 214 -12.12 -8.18 -15.58
CA ARG A 214 -10.69 -8.13 -15.23
C ARG A 214 -10.41 -7.14 -14.10
N TYR A 215 -11.12 -6.00 -14.06
CA TYR A 215 -11.00 -5.03 -12.99
C TYR A 215 -11.50 -5.59 -11.65
N ILE A 216 -12.70 -6.19 -11.63
CA ILE A 216 -13.27 -6.80 -10.41
C ILE A 216 -12.35 -7.92 -9.89
N LEU A 217 -11.89 -8.79 -10.78
CA LEU A 217 -10.95 -9.87 -10.43
C LEU A 217 -9.59 -9.33 -9.96
N GLY A 218 -9.07 -8.29 -10.61
CA GLY A 218 -7.86 -7.64 -10.15
C GLY A 218 -8.04 -7.04 -8.75
N GLN A 219 -9.14 -6.32 -8.53
CA GLN A 219 -9.42 -5.64 -7.27
C GLN A 219 -9.62 -6.63 -6.12
N THR A 220 -10.23 -7.79 -6.36
CA THR A 220 -10.34 -8.86 -5.35
C THR A 220 -8.95 -9.41 -4.99
N ILE A 221 -8.11 -9.70 -5.98
CA ILE A 221 -6.72 -10.16 -5.77
C ILE A 221 -5.90 -9.10 -5.03
N PHE A 222 -6.08 -7.82 -5.36
CA PHE A 222 -5.44 -6.71 -4.67
C PHE A 222 -5.85 -6.66 -3.18
N THR A 223 -7.13 -6.81 -2.87
CA THR A 223 -7.59 -6.86 -1.47
C THR A 223 -7.04 -8.09 -0.73
N VAL A 224 -6.94 -9.24 -1.40
CA VAL A 224 -6.26 -10.44 -0.85
C VAL A 224 -4.80 -10.12 -0.54
N MET A 225 -4.08 -9.50 -1.48
CA MET A 225 -2.69 -9.09 -1.29
C MET A 225 -2.52 -8.15 -0.10
N MET A 226 -3.39 -7.14 0.06
CA MET A 226 -3.29 -6.17 1.15
C MET A 226 -3.56 -6.80 2.53
N LEU A 227 -4.59 -7.66 2.63
CA LEU A 227 -4.84 -8.42 3.87
C LEU A 227 -3.70 -9.38 4.20
N TYR A 228 -3.18 -10.05 3.17
CA TYR A 228 -2.04 -10.95 3.29
C TYR A 228 -0.80 -10.25 3.81
N ARG A 229 -0.43 -9.13 3.18
CA ARG A 229 0.69 -8.28 3.62
C ARG A 229 0.53 -7.87 5.08
N GLY A 230 -0.68 -7.50 5.48
CA GLY A 230 -0.96 -7.11 6.85
C GLY A 230 -0.77 -8.21 7.88
N HIS A 231 -1.33 -9.41 7.64
CA HIS A 231 -1.13 -10.56 8.53
C HIS A 231 0.33 -11.01 8.58
N MET A 232 1.00 -10.99 7.44
CA MET A 232 2.41 -11.32 7.32
C MET A 232 3.29 -10.34 8.10
N TYR A 233 3.05 -9.04 7.92
CA TYR A 233 3.77 -7.99 8.63
C TYR A 233 3.58 -8.09 10.14
N LYS A 234 2.35 -8.39 10.60
CA LYS A 234 2.04 -8.59 12.02
C LYS A 234 2.86 -9.73 12.62
N LEU A 235 3.01 -10.84 11.90
CA LEU A 235 3.81 -11.99 12.34
C LEU A 235 5.31 -11.66 12.36
N LEU A 236 5.82 -11.06 11.29
CA LEU A 236 7.25 -10.76 11.12
C LEU A 236 7.73 -9.65 12.06
N SER A 237 6.93 -8.59 12.28
CA SER A 237 7.31 -7.46 13.14
C SER A 237 7.31 -7.78 14.64
N THR A 238 6.83 -8.96 15.04
CA THR A 238 6.74 -9.38 16.46
C THR A 238 7.56 -10.64 16.76
N SER A 239 8.13 -11.27 15.72
CA SER A 239 8.87 -12.51 15.86
C SER A 239 10.09 -12.59 14.95
N THR A 240 11.20 -13.07 15.52
CA THR A 240 12.38 -13.45 14.75
C THR A 240 12.31 -14.93 14.36
N ILE A 241 13.12 -15.34 13.39
CA ILE A 241 13.24 -16.74 12.97
C ILE A 241 13.55 -17.63 14.18
N ARG A 242 14.47 -17.21 15.05
CA ARG A 242 14.86 -17.95 16.27
C ARG A 242 13.69 -18.10 17.24
N LYS A 243 12.89 -17.05 17.42
CA LYS A 243 11.68 -17.10 18.26
C LYS A 243 10.63 -18.05 17.69
N ARG A 244 10.43 -18.08 16.36
CA ARG A 244 9.50 -19.03 15.72
C ARG A 244 9.95 -20.48 15.82
N MET A 245 11.26 -20.74 15.70
CA MET A 245 11.85 -22.06 15.97
C MET A 245 11.60 -22.51 17.41
N PHE A 246 11.83 -21.62 18.38
CA PHE A 246 11.65 -21.94 19.81
C PHE A 246 10.19 -22.23 20.18
N MET A 247 9.23 -21.57 19.52
CA MET A 247 7.80 -21.79 19.76
C MET A 247 7.24 -23.07 19.07
N ASN A 248 8.09 -23.94 18.51
CA ASN A 248 7.70 -25.12 17.71
C ASN A 248 6.69 -24.80 16.60
N ARG A 249 6.86 -23.63 15.97
CA ARG A 249 6.02 -23.19 14.87
C ARG A 249 6.63 -23.53 13.50
N LEU A 250 7.71 -24.31 13.44
CA LEU A 250 8.45 -24.71 12.23
C LEU A 250 8.71 -26.23 12.20
#